data_AF-A0A811RB29-F1
#
_entry.id   AF-A0A811RB29-F1
#
_cell.length_a   1.000
_cell.length_b   1.000
_cell.length_c   1.000
_cell.angle_alpha   90.00
_cell.angle_beta   90.00
_cell.angle_gamma   90.00
#
_symmetry.space_group_name_H-M   'P 1'
#
loop_
_entity.id
_entity.type
_entity.pdbx_description
1 polymer ?
#
loop_
_entity_poly.entity_id
_entity_poly.type
_entity_poly.pdbx_seq_one_letter_code
_entity_poly.pdbx_strand_id
1 'polypeptide(L)' 'MPLYDADFGWGMPRLVTPVVRIFGGMVFLLPRGSDKGSGITVLVALEPEYLPDFEKLLYDVV' A
#
# COMPACT_ATOMS: atom_id res chain seq x y z
N MET A 1 4.60 -3.99 -11.25
CA MET A 1 4.04 -2.80 -11.91
C MET A 1 5.01 -1.64 -11.68
N PRO A 2 5.55 -0.99 -12.71
CA PRO A 2 6.55 0.08 -12.59
C PRO A 2 5.91 1.41 -12.18
N LEU A 3 5.24 1.44 -11.03
CA LEU A 3 4.45 2.60 -10.57
C LEU A 3 5.30 3.85 -10.33
N TYR A 4 6.52 3.67 -9.84
CA TYR A 4 7.42 4.74 -9.47
C TYR A 4 8.39 5.15 -10.58
N ASP A 5 8.33 4.49 -11.74
CA ASP A 5 9.19 4.82 -12.89
C ASP A 5 8.59 5.94 -13.76
N ALA A 6 7.38 6.42 -13.41
CA ALA A 6 6.67 7.48 -14.12
C ALA A 6 7.22 8.88 -13.80
N ASP A 7 8.43 9.17 -14.27
CA ASP A 7 9.05 10.49 -14.21
C ASP A 7 8.88 11.24 -15.54
N PHE A 8 8.16 12.37 -15.50
CA PHE A 8 7.90 13.22 -16.67
C PHE A 8 8.92 14.37 -16.83
N GLY A 9 10.00 14.37 -16.06
CA GLY A 9 11.05 15.41 -16.05
C GLY A 9 11.09 16.26 -14.77
N TRP A 10 10.26 15.93 -13.77
CA TRP A 10 10.19 16.64 -12.48
C TRP A 10 10.43 15.73 -11.27
N GLY A 11 10.85 14.48 -11.50
CA GLY A 11 11.07 13.48 -10.48
C GLY A 11 9.97 12.43 -10.41
N MET A 12 10.28 11.33 -9.73
CA MET A 12 9.37 10.20 -9.55
C MET A 12 8.14 10.54 -8.69
N PRO A 13 7.01 9.82 -8.86
CA PRO A 13 5.84 9.98 -8.01
C PRO A 13 6.17 9.71 -6.54
N ARG A 14 5.58 10.48 -5.62
CA ARG A 14 5.77 10.27 -4.18
C ARG A 14 4.86 9.17 -3.62
N LEU A 15 3.67 9.03 -4.17
CA LEU A 15 2.65 8.08 -3.74
C LEU A 15 1.81 7.68 -4.96
N VAL A 16 1.57 6.39 -5.13
CA VAL A 16 0.64 5.88 -6.12
C VAL A 16 -0.38 4.99 -5.42
N THR A 17 -1.65 5.32 -5.57
CA THR A 17 -2.76 4.57 -4.96
C THR A 17 -3.80 4.20 -6.02
N PRO A 18 -4.49 3.05 -5.86
CA PRO A 18 -5.57 2.70 -6.74
C PRO A 18 -6.76 3.65 -6.52
N VAL A 19 -7.35 4.12 -7.62
CA VAL A 19 -8.61 4.87 -7.60
C VAL A 19 -9.75 3.90 -7.86
N VAL A 20 -10.15 3.17 -6.82
CA VAL A 20 -11.20 2.15 -6.89
C VAL A 20 -12.17 2.31 -5.73
N ARG A 21 -13.42 1.87 -5.92
CA ARG A 21 -14.35 1.72 -4.79
C ARG A 21 -13.85 0.56 -3.96
N ILE A 22 -13.45 0.85 -2.72
CA ILE A 22 -12.97 -0.16 -1.78
C ILE A 22 -14.17 -0.70 -0.99
N PHE A 23 -14.30 -2.03 -0.95
CA PHE A 23 -15.29 -2.73 -0.15
C PHE A 23 -14.61 -3.45 1.01
N GLY A 24 -15.36 -3.75 2.07
CA GLY A 24 -14.87 -4.52 3.22
C GLY A 24 -14.24 -5.86 2.77
N GLY A 25 -13.08 -6.18 3.35
CA GLY A 25 -12.30 -7.38 3.03
C GLY A 25 -11.29 -7.22 1.88
N MET A 26 -11.16 -6.05 1.27
CA MET A 26 -10.16 -5.82 0.22
C MET A 26 -8.80 -5.38 0.80
N VAL A 27 -7.73 -5.96 0.28
CA VAL A 27 -6.34 -5.63 0.63
C VAL A 27 -5.53 -5.39 -0.64
N PHE A 28 -4.79 -4.28 -0.67
CA PHE A 28 -3.84 -3.95 -1.73
C PHE A 28 -2.44 -3.84 -1.14
N LEU A 29 -1.48 -4.50 -1.79
CA LEU A 29 -0.06 -4.40 -1.49
C LEU A 29 0.57 -3.52 -2.57
N LEU A 30 1.08 -2.35 -2.16
CA LEU A 30 1.66 -1.37 -3.05
C LEU A 30 3.16 -1.24 -2.76
N PRO A 31 4.03 -1.20 -3.79
CA PRO A 31 5.42 -0.85 -3.57
C PRO A 31 5.52 0.56 -2.97
N ARG A 32 6.55 0.82 -2.17
CA ARG A 32 6.79 2.15 -1.57
C ARG A 32 7.83 2.98 -2.35
N GLY A 33 8.42 2.41 -3.39
CA GLY A 33 9.43 3.03 -4.23
C GLY A 33 9.78 2.18 -5.45
N SER A 34 10.79 2.61 -6.21
CA SER A 34 11.30 1.91 -7.40
C SER A 34 12.34 0.84 -7.08
N ASP A 35 12.95 0.89 -5.90
CA ASP A 35 13.97 -0.07 -5.47
C ASP A 35 13.37 -1.28 -4.74
N LYS A 36 13.96 -2.46 -4.92
CA LYS A 36 13.48 -3.70 -4.29
C LYS A 36 13.60 -3.73 -2.76
N GLY A 37 14.36 -2.81 -2.18
CA GLY A 37 14.52 -2.66 -0.73
C GLY A 37 13.48 -1.72 -0.10
N SER A 38 12.80 -0.91 -0.91
CA SER A 38 11.68 -0.11 -0.43
C SER A 38 10.55 -1.03 0.01
N GLY A 39 10.13 -0.89 1.27
CA GLY A 39 9.09 -1.72 1.86
C GLY A 39 7.75 -1.66 1.11
N ILE A 40 6.74 -2.32 1.66
CA ILE A 40 5.40 -2.32 1.08
C ILE A 40 4.47 -1.40 1.87
N THR A 41 3.56 -0.75 1.16
CA THR A 41 2.39 -0.10 1.75
C THR A 41 1.21 -1.05 1.67
N VAL A 42 0.55 -1.32 2.80
CA VAL A 42 -0.66 -2.12 2.87
C VAL A 42 -1.86 -1.18 2.95
N LEU A 43 -2.72 -1.20 1.94
CA LEU A 43 -4.01 -0.50 1.94
C LEU A 43 -5.10 -1.53 2.16
N VAL A 44 -5.89 -1.38 3.22
CA VAL A 44 -6.93 -2.32 3.63
C VAL A 44 -8.24 -1.59 3.85
N ALA A 45 -9.36 -2.21 3.49
CA ALA A 45 -10.68 -1.84 3.97
C ALA A 45 -11.29 -2.98 4.77
N LEU A 46 -11.59 -2.69 6.02
CA LEU A 46 -12.25 -3.59 6.97
C LEU A 46 -13.20 -2.75 7.81
N GLU A 47 -14.14 -3.42 8.47
CA GLU A 47 -14.95 -2.80 9.50
C GLU A 47 -14.04 -2.24 10.62
N PRO A 48 -14.34 -1.06 11.17
CA PRO A 48 -13.45 -0.36 12.09
C PRO A 48 -13.05 -1.17 13.32
N GLU A 49 -13.91 -2.08 13.78
CA GLU A 49 -13.68 -2.94 14.94
C GLU A 49 -12.52 -3.92 14.73
N TYR A 50 -12.24 -4.31 13.48
CA TYR A 50 -11.18 -5.26 13.15
C TYR A 50 -9.83 -4.60 12.83
N LEU A 51 -9.80 -3.30 12.54
CA LEU A 51 -8.57 -2.59 12.16
C LEU A 51 -7.44 -2.71 13.21
N PRO A 52 -7.70 -2.56 14.53
CA PRO A 52 -6.64 -2.65 15.53
C PRO A 52 -6.00 -4.05 15.63
N ASP A 53 -6.80 -5.10 15.49
CA ASP A 53 -6.29 -6.48 15.55
C ASP A 53 -5.60 -6.87 14.24
N PHE A 54 -6.08 -6.36 13.10
CA PHE A 54 -5.40 -6.49 11.83
C PHE A 54 -4.00 -5.88 11.87
N GLU A 55 -3.85 -4.66 12.40
CA GLU A 55 -2.54 -4.00 12.52
C GLU A 55 -1.58 -4.81 13.41
N LYS A 56 -2.04 -5.30 14.56
CA LYS A 56 -1.23 -6.17 15.42
C LYS A 56 -0.75 -7.41 14.67
N LEU A 57 -1.67 -8.16 14.07
CA LEU A 57 -1.35 -9.41 13.35
C LEU A 57 -0.45 -9.18 12.14
N LEU A 58 -0.58 -8.05 11.45
CA LEU A 58 0.27 -7.70 10.31
C LEU A 58 1.74 -7.54 10.71
N TYR A 59 2.00 -7.00 11.89
CA TYR A 59 3.36 -6.78 12.41
C TYR A 59 3.83 -7.85 13.40
N ASP A 60 2.97 -8.81 13.76
CA ASP A 60 3.32 -9.95 14.61
C ASP A 60 4.24 -10.97 13.88
N VAL A 61 4.49 -10.76 12.59
CA VAL A 61 5.44 -11.53 11.79
C VAL A 61 6.85 -10.95 11.97
N VAL A 62 7.36 -10.99 13.21
CA VAL A 62 8.77 -10.71 13.57
C VAL A 62 9.26 -11.78 14.52
#